data_AF-A0A4R6UQW7-F1
#
_entry.id   AF-A0A4R6UQW7-F1
#
_cell.length_a   1.000
_cell.length_b   1.000
_cell.length_c   1.000
_cell.angle_alpha   90.00
_cell.angle_beta   90.00
_cell.angle_gamma   90.00
#
_symmetry.space_group_name_H-M   'P 1'
#
loop_
_entity.id
_entity.type
_entity.pdbx_description
1 polymer ?
#
loop_
_entity_poly.entity_id
_entity_poly.type
_entity_poly.pdbx_seq_one_letter_code
_entity_poly.pdbx_strand_id
1 'polypeptide(L)' 'MVLPKPVYESIPYAYLVAGVLTFLLIESAGRYLPAVFFVAAALMIFQLRHSYRQNQAEQDEAKARRMRKLARRLNTD' A
#
# COMPACT_ATOMS: atom_id res chain seq x y z
N MET A 1 -9.75 1.57 -15.54
CA MET A 1 -10.62 1.83 -14.37
C MET A 1 -9.76 2.39 -13.26
N VAL A 2 -9.98 3.64 -12.85
CA VAL A 2 -9.26 4.27 -11.74
C VAL A 2 -10.07 3.99 -10.49
N LEU A 3 -9.58 3.14 -9.58
CA LEU A 3 -10.25 2.97 -8.29
C LEU A 3 -10.15 4.30 -7.51
N PRO A 4 -11.24 4.74 -6.85
CA PRO A 4 -11.19 5.90 -5.99
C PRO A 4 -10.13 5.69 -4.90
N LYS A 5 -9.24 6.67 -4.72
CA LYS A 5 -8.20 6.65 -3.67
C LYS A 5 -8.67 6.12 -2.31
N PRO A 6 -9.81 6.57 -1.73
CA PRO A 6 -10.23 6.09 -0.41
C PRO A 6 -10.56 4.59 -0.38
N VAL A 7 -11.06 4.03 -1.49
CA VAL A 7 -11.34 2.60 -1.61
C VAL A 7 -10.04 1.81 -1.67
N TYR A 8 -9.06 2.29 -2.42
CA TYR A 8 -7.74 1.65 -2.48
C TYR A 8 -7.01 1.71 -1.13
N GLU A 9 -7.16 2.81 -0.39
CA GLU A 9 -6.52 3.00 0.90
C GLU A 9 -7.11 2.12 2.01
N SER A 10 -8.38 1.72 1.88
CA SER A 10 -9.11 0.90 2.86
C SER A 10 -8.95 -0.61 2.66
N ILE A 11 -8.43 -1.06 1.51
CA ILE A 11 -8.15 -2.48 1.22
C ILE A 11 -7.40 -3.20 2.36
N PRO A 12 -6.21 -2.75 2.82
CA PRO A 12 -5.47 -3.47 3.85
C PRO A 12 -6.26 -3.58 5.17
N TYR A 13 -7.02 -2.55 5.53
CA TYR A 13 -7.86 -2.56 6.73
C TYR A 13 -9.03 -3.53 6.58
N ALA A 14 -9.65 -3.60 5.40
CA ALA A 14 -10.71 -4.56 5.11
C ALA A 14 -10.23 -6.01 5.21
N TYR A 15 -9.03 -6.33 4.71
CA TYR A 15 -8.43 -7.67 4.85
C TYR A 15 -8.13 -8.03 6.31
N LEU A 16 -7.65 -7.06 7.09
CA LEU A 16 -7.35 -7.26 8.51
C LEU A 16 -8.64 -7.50 9.31
N VAL A 17 -9.67 -6.68 9.09
CA VAL A 17 -11.00 -6.83 9.72
C VAL A 17 -11.65 -8.14 9.32
N ALA A 18 -11.57 -8.54 8.05
CA ALA A 18 -12.10 -9.82 7.58
C ALA A 18 -11.41 -11.02 8.27
N GLY A 19 -10.08 -10.97 8.45
CA GLY A 19 -9.34 -12.01 9.18
C GLY A 19 -9.75 -12.11 10.65
N VAL A 20 -9.90 -10.97 11.34
CA VAL A 20 -10.35 -10.90 12.73
C VAL A 20 -11.79 -11.40 12.86
N LEU A 21 -12.70 -10.97 11.98
CA LEU A 21 -14.10 -11.44 11.97
C LEU A 21 -14.18 -12.95 11.72
N THR A 22 -13.37 -13.48 10.80
CA THR A 22 -13.31 -14.93 10.53
C THR A 22 -12.90 -15.70 11.78
N PHE A 23 -11.97 -15.16 12.58
CA PHE A 23 -11.55 -15.78 13.84
C PHE A 23 -12.62 -15.73 14.93
N LEU A 24 -13.37 -14.62 15.02
CA LEU A 24 -14.38 -14.38 16.05
C LEU A 24 -15.72 -15.09 15.75
N LEU A 25 -16.12 -15.16 14.48
CA LEU A 25 -17.44 -15.67 14.08
C LEU A 25 -17.45 -17.17 13.80
N ILE A 26 -16.29 -17.78 13.53
CA ILE A 26 -16.21 -19.22 13.23
C ILE A 26 -15.71 -19.96 14.46
N GLU A 27 -16.54 -20.86 14.99
CA GLU A 27 -16.19 -21.72 16.14
C GLU A 27 -15.55 -23.05 15.72
N SER A 28 -15.57 -23.37 14.43
CA SER A 28 -14.97 -24.59 13.88
C SER A 28 -13.44 -24.59 14.00
N ALA A 29 -12.85 -25.76 14.27
CA ALA A 29 -11.41 -25.97 14.23
C ALA A 29 -10.78 -25.60 12.87
N GLY A 30 -11.58 -25.53 11.79
CA GLY A 30 -11.15 -25.06 10.48
C GLY A 30 -10.87 -23.55 10.37
N ARG A 31 -11.20 -22.74 11.39
CA ARG A 31 -11.09 -21.27 11.34
C ARG A 31 -9.67 -20.74 11.19
N TYR A 32 -8.67 -21.51 11.62
CA TYR A 32 -7.27 -21.05 11.65
C TYR A 32 -6.70 -20.86 10.25
N LEU A 33 -7.06 -21.74 9.29
CA LEU A 33 -6.57 -21.65 7.91
C LEU A 33 -6.95 -20.30 7.28
N PRO A 34 -8.26 -19.96 7.11
CA PRO A 34 -8.64 -18.72 6.46
C PRO A 34 -8.19 -17.49 7.26
N ALA A 35 -8.21 -17.55 8.60
CA ALA A 35 -7.72 -16.44 9.43
C ALA A 35 -6.23 -16.14 9.16
N VAL A 36 -5.38 -17.16 9.08
CA VAL A 36 -3.94 -16.99 8.76
C VAL A 36 -3.76 -16.44 7.34
N PHE A 37 -4.53 -16.92 6.36
CA PHE A 37 -4.48 -16.39 4.99
C PHE A 37 -4.87 -14.91 4.92
N PHE A 38 -5.92 -14.49 5.62
CA PHE A 38 -6.34 -13.09 5.66
C PHE A 38 -5.29 -12.19 6.33
N VAL A 39 -4.71 -12.65 7.44
CA VAL A 39 -3.64 -11.91 8.13
C VAL A 39 -2.38 -11.82 7.27
N ALA A 40 -1.97 -12.91 6.62
CA ALA A 40 -0.82 -12.92 5.71
C ALA A 40 -1.04 -11.98 4.51
N ALA A 41 -2.24 -11.99 3.92
CA ALA A 41 -2.60 -11.08 2.84
C ALA A 41 -2.56 -9.61 3.30
N ALA A 42 -3.10 -9.30 4.48
CA ALA A 42 -3.04 -7.95 5.05
C ALA A 42 -1.59 -7.48 5.26
N LEU A 43 -0.72 -8.34 5.80
CA LEU A 43 0.71 -8.05 5.99
C LEU A 43 1.42 -7.80 4.65
N MET A 44 1.19 -8.65 3.64
CA MET A 44 1.78 -8.50 2.32
C MET A 44 1.39 -7.18 1.66
N ILE A 45 0.11 -6.79 1.75
CA ILE A 45 -0.39 -5.51 1.22
C ILE A 45 0.21 -4.34 1.99
N PHE A 46 0.36 -4.47 3.31
CA PHE A 46 1.00 -3.44 4.13
C PHE A 46 2.46 -3.21 3.72
N GLN A 47 3.19 -4.30 3.46
CA GLN A 47 4.59 -4.26 3.04
C GLN A 47 4.74 -3.67 1.63
N LEU A 48 3.88 -4.09 0.69
CA LEU A 48 3.84 -3.50 -0.65
C LEU A 48 3.57 -2.00 -0.59
N ARG A 49 2.63 -1.56 0.27
CA ARG A 49 2.33 -0.14 0.46
C ARG A 49 3.49 0.62 1.09
N HIS A 50 4.21 0.02 2.03
CA HIS A 50 5.42 0.60 2.59
C HIS A 50 6.47 0.85 1.49
N SER A 51 6.75 -0.16 0.67
CA SER A 51 7.70 -0.04 -0.46
C SER A 51 7.25 0.98 -1.50
N TYR A 52 5.95 1.05 -1.80
CA TYR A 52 5.42 2.05 -2.75
C TYR A 52 5.63 3.48 -2.28
N ARG A 53 5.43 3.78 -0.98
CA ARG A 53 5.69 5.13 -0.43
C ARG A 53 7.16 5.52 -0.53
N GLN A 54 8.06 4.57 -0.27
CA GLN A 54 9.50 4.81 -0.36
C GLN A 54 9.93 5.09 -1.81
N ASN A 55 9.50 4.24 -2.75
CA ASN A 55 9.81 4.42 -4.16
C ASN A 55 9.20 5.71 -4.73
N GLN A 56 8.02 6.12 -4.26
CA GLN A 56 7.39 7.36 -4.70
C GLN A 56 8.14 8.59 -4.21
N ALA A 57 8.60 8.59 -2.95
CA ALA A 57 9.46 9.67 -2.44
C ALA A 57 10.76 9.80 -3.24
N GLU A 58 11.42 8.68 -3.57
CA GLU A 58 12.64 8.68 -4.39
C GLU A 58 12.38 9.24 -5.80
N GLN A 59 11.26 8.88 -6.42
CA GLN A 59 10.89 9.39 -7.75
C GLN A 59 10.57 10.89 -7.73
N ASP A 60 9.89 11.37 -6.70
CA ASP A 60 9.55 12.79 -6.57
C ASP A 60 10.82 13.64 -6.36
N GLU A 61 11.76 13.16 -5.55
CA GLU A 61 13.07 13.80 -5.43
C GLU A 61 13.85 13.79 -6.75
N ALA A 62 13.86 12.67 -7.48
CA ALA A 62 14.55 12.57 -8.76
C ALA A 62 13.98 13.54 -9.80
N LYS A 63 12.64 13.69 -9.85
CA LYS A 63 11.96 14.70 -10.68
C LYS A 63 12.32 16.12 -10.25
N ALA A 64 12.29 16.42 -8.95
CA ALA A 64 12.67 17.74 -8.44
C ALA A 64 14.13 18.09 -8.77
N ARG A 65 15.06 17.13 -8.67
CA ARG A 65 16.47 17.27 -9.06
C ARG A 65 16.60 17.57 -10.57
N ARG A 66 15.87 16.86 -11.43
CA ARG A 66 15.84 17.13 -12.88
C ARG A 66 15.31 18.52 -13.20
N MET A 67 14.21 18.93 -12.56
CA MET A 67 13.61 20.25 -12.78
C MET A 67 14.56 21.39 -12.36
N ARG A 68 15.26 21.23 -11.23
CA ARG A 68 16.31 22.19 -10.80
C ARG A 68 17.44 22.31 -11.82
N LYS A 69 17.88 21.21 -12.43
CA LYS A 69 18.90 21.23 -13.49
C LYS A 69 18.39 21.94 -14.75
N LEU A 70 17.13 21.70 -15.14
CA LEU A 70 16.52 22.37 -16.29
C LEU A 70 16.41 23.89 -16.08
N ALA A 71 15.93 24.30 -14.90
CA ALA A 71 15.80 25.72 -14.53
C ALA A 71 17.16 26.45 -14.55
N ARG A 72 18.23 25.77 -14.13
CA ARG A 72 19.59 26.32 -14.21
C ARG A 72 20.07 26.52 -15.65
N ARG A 73 19.69 25.63 -16.58
CA ARG A 73 20.07 25.74 -18.00
C ARG A 73 19.34 26.88 -18.72
N LEU A 74 18.06 27.07 -18.39
CA LEU A 74 17.24 28.16 -18.94
C LEU A 74 17.69 29.56 -18.48
N ASN A 75 18.45 29.67 -17.39
CA ASN A 75 18.95 30.95 -16.87
C ASN A 75 20.35 31.30 -17.37
N THR A 76 20.96 30.45 -18.20
CA THR A 76 22.31 30.65 -18.76
C THR A 76 22.30 31.05 -20.24
N ASP A 77 21.12 31.15 -20.85
CA ASP A 77 20.86 31.70 -22.18
C ASP A 77 20.23 33.10 -22.05
#